data_AF-A0A915JPA9-F1
#
_entry.id   AF-A0A915JPA9-F1
#
_cell.length_a   1.000
_cell.length_b   1.000
_cell.length_c   1.000
_cell.angle_alpha   90.00
_cell.angle_beta   90.00
_cell.angle_gamma   90.00
#
_symmetry.space_group_name_H-M   'P 1'
#
loop_
_entity.id
_entity.type
_entity.pdbx_description
1 polymer ?
#
loop_
_entity_poly.entity_id
_entity_poly.type
_entity_poly.pdbx_seq_one_letter_code
_entity_poly.pdbx_strand_id
1 'polypeptide(L)'
;MISHLEASIVLIRTFILFPYNIYHYKWYFCRLCWKESAFKIQSSFSFFPFSEVTFLPDCVGEEVEQACADPAPGSVILLENLRFHVEEEGKGVGPDNQKIKAGKEDIEKFRSSLTKLGDVFVNDAFGTAHRAHSSMVGVNLDKKVSGFLLKKELQYFAKAVENPERPFLAILGGAKVADKIQLIKNLLDKVDEMIIGGGMAFTFLKVLHNMKIGNSLYDEAGAQIVNELIEKAKEKNVKIHLPIDFVCGDKFAEDATVTTTTLEHGIEDEQMGLDVGPASAALFKEAIARAKLIVWNGPPGVFEFDSFCHGTCALMEAVVEATARGATSIIGGGDTATCCAKWHTEAKVSHVSTGGGASLELLEGEKFRLLFR
;
A
#
# COMPACT_ATOMS: atom_id res chain seq x y z
N MET A 1 1.08 10.92 13.22
CA MET A 1 0.67 9.67 13.89
C MET A 1 -0.69 9.28 13.36
N ILE A 2 -0.86 8.01 12.98
CA ILE A 2 -2.00 7.39 12.27
C ILE A 2 -1.91 7.51 10.74
N SER A 3 -1.04 6.69 10.17
CA SER A 3 -1.07 6.23 8.76
C SER A 3 -1.67 4.82 8.72
N HIS A 4 -2.24 4.44 7.58
CA HIS A 4 -2.91 3.15 7.25
C HIS A 4 -4.42 3.13 7.51
N LEU A 5 -5.18 3.28 6.42
CA LEU A 5 -6.62 3.50 6.40
C LEU A 5 -7.24 2.57 5.36
N GLU A 6 -8.20 1.73 5.76
CA GLU A 6 -8.92 0.79 4.90
C GLU A 6 -10.43 1.06 4.99
N ALA A 7 -11.10 0.95 3.84
CA ALA A 7 -12.53 0.75 3.58
C ALA A 7 -13.45 1.98 3.40
N SER A 8 -14.13 2.00 2.24
CA SER A 8 -15.47 2.56 2.03
C SER A 8 -16.15 1.79 0.90
N ILE A 9 -17.29 1.17 1.18
CA ILE A 9 -18.17 0.57 0.17
C ILE A 9 -19.36 1.50 0.05
N VAL A 10 -19.68 1.95 -1.16
CA VAL A 10 -20.82 2.82 -1.41
C VAL A 10 -21.85 2.00 -2.19
N LEU A 11 -22.97 1.67 -1.54
CA LEU A 11 -24.15 1.12 -2.20
C LEU A 11 -24.96 2.30 -2.73
N ILE A 12 -25.03 2.46 -4.06
CA ILE A 12 -25.70 3.60 -4.71
C ILE A 12 -27.01 3.13 -5.32
N ARG A 13 -28.13 3.73 -4.91
CA ARG A 13 -29.46 3.44 -5.46
C ARG A 13 -29.93 4.40 -6.56
N THR A 14 -29.16 5.43 -6.93
CA THR A 14 -29.53 6.30 -8.07
C THR A 14 -28.32 6.90 -8.78
N PHE A 15 -28.35 6.84 -10.13
CA PHE A 15 -27.41 7.47 -11.06
C PHE A 15 -27.22 8.96 -10.75
N ILE A 16 -25.97 9.38 -10.54
CA ILE A 16 -25.59 10.79 -10.63
C ILE A 16 -24.39 10.91 -11.57
N LEU A 17 -24.69 11.32 -12.81
CA LEU A 17 -23.72 11.88 -13.75
C LEU A 17 -23.45 13.33 -13.31
N PHE A 18 -22.27 13.61 -12.74
CA PHE A 18 -21.74 14.97 -12.77
C PHE A 18 -20.58 15.03 -13.78
N PRO A 19 -20.67 15.89 -14.80
CA PRO A 19 -19.48 16.38 -15.48
C PRO A 19 -18.77 17.33 -14.50
N TYR A 20 -17.44 17.42 -14.61
CA TYR A 20 -16.53 18.32 -13.91
C TYR A 20 -15.57 17.69 -12.87
N ASN A 21 -14.30 17.85 -13.22
CA ASN A 21 -13.07 17.64 -12.47
C ASN A 21 -13.18 18.09 -11.00
N ILE A 22 -13.15 17.14 -10.07
CA ILE A 22 -12.87 17.40 -8.66
C ILE A 22 -11.47 16.86 -8.36
N TYR A 23 -10.46 17.63 -8.77
CA TYR A 23 -9.10 17.52 -8.26
C TYR A 23 -9.04 18.37 -6.99
N HIS A 24 -8.47 17.83 -5.91
CA HIS A 24 -8.26 18.45 -4.59
C HIS A 24 -9.34 18.28 -3.52
N TYR A 25 -9.46 17.09 -2.93
CA TYR A 25 -9.86 16.99 -1.51
C TYR A 25 -9.05 15.87 -0.82
N LYS A 26 -8.39 16.22 0.30
CA LYS A 26 -7.71 15.29 1.20
C LYS A 26 -8.77 14.51 1.96
N TRP A 27 -8.85 13.20 1.71
CA TRP A 27 -9.77 12.32 2.41
C TRP A 27 -9.15 11.85 3.72
N TYR A 28 -9.79 12.18 4.84
CA TYR A 28 -9.46 11.65 6.16
C TYR A 28 -10.24 10.35 6.36
N PHE A 29 -9.54 9.22 6.38
CA PHE A 29 -10.12 7.92 6.71
C PHE A 29 -9.61 7.48 8.10
N CYS A 30 -10.30 6.55 8.78
CA CYS A 30 -9.89 5.95 10.06
C CYS A 30 -9.81 4.43 9.92
N ARG A 31 -8.85 3.76 10.58
CA ARG A 31 -8.82 2.30 10.68
C ARG A 31 -9.88 1.87 11.70
N LEU A 32 -11.12 1.70 11.27
CA LEU A 32 -12.17 1.22 12.15
C LEU A 32 -11.92 -0.27 12.46
N CYS A 33 -11.28 -0.53 13.61
CA CYS A 33 -11.26 -1.85 14.24
C CYS A 33 -12.65 -2.12 14.85
N TRP A 34 -12.90 -3.33 15.35
CA TRP A 34 -14.13 -3.77 16.05
C TRP A 34 -14.61 -2.85 17.20
N LYS A 35 -13.86 -1.80 17.55
CA LYS A 35 -14.12 -0.87 18.66
C LYS A 35 -14.51 0.54 18.23
N GLU A 36 -14.49 0.85 16.93
CA GLU A 36 -14.68 2.23 16.45
C GLU A 36 -15.93 2.38 15.59
N SER A 37 -16.75 3.37 15.92
CA SER A 37 -17.96 3.75 15.17
C SER A 37 -17.64 4.68 14.01
N ALA A 38 -18.34 4.48 12.89
CA ALA A 38 -18.32 5.32 11.70
C ALA A 38 -18.98 6.70 11.91
N PHE A 39 -19.73 6.90 13.00
CA PHE A 39 -20.33 8.20 13.34
C PHE A 39 -19.30 9.34 13.39
N LYS A 40 -18.07 9.05 13.87
CA LYS A 40 -16.97 10.04 13.89
C LYS A 40 -16.62 10.55 12.48
N ILE A 41 -16.82 9.72 11.46
CA ILE A 41 -16.53 10.03 10.06
C ILE A 41 -17.63 10.93 9.48
N GLN A 42 -18.90 10.76 9.89
CA GLN A 42 -20.02 11.61 9.43
C GLN A 42 -19.71 13.10 9.57
N SER A 43 -19.13 13.50 10.71
CA SER A 43 -18.73 14.91 10.96
C SER A 43 -17.71 15.44 9.95
N SER A 44 -16.87 14.58 9.37
CA SER A 44 -15.88 14.93 8.34
C SER A 44 -16.50 15.10 6.95
N PHE A 45 -17.70 14.56 6.71
CA PHE A 45 -18.45 14.78 5.45
C PHE A 45 -19.15 16.14 5.39
N SER A 46 -19.16 16.92 6.47
CA SER A 46 -19.68 18.29 6.50
C SER A 46 -19.01 19.26 5.51
N PHE A 47 -17.87 18.85 4.92
CA PHE A 47 -17.17 19.55 3.84
C PHE A 47 -17.84 19.44 2.46
N PHE A 48 -18.80 18.52 2.26
CA PHE A 48 -19.52 18.39 0.99
C PHE A 48 -20.69 19.38 0.94
N PRO A 49 -20.67 20.40 0.07
CA PRO A 49 -21.63 21.51 0.13
C PRO A 49 -23.07 21.15 -0.29
N PHE A 50 -23.34 19.90 -0.70
CA PHE A 50 -24.52 19.60 -1.53
C PHE A 50 -25.46 18.48 -1.05
N SER A 51 -25.15 17.75 0.03
CA SER A 51 -26.11 16.80 0.62
C SER A 51 -25.89 16.61 2.12
N GLU A 52 -26.96 16.66 2.91
CA GLU A 52 -26.96 16.16 4.29
C GLU A 52 -26.69 14.65 4.28
N VAL A 53 -25.82 14.18 5.17
CA VAL A 53 -25.48 12.75 5.29
C VAL A 53 -26.26 12.15 6.43
N THR A 54 -27.20 11.25 6.12
CA THR A 54 -27.94 10.48 7.11
C THR A 54 -27.06 9.35 7.63
N PHE A 55 -26.90 9.24 8.94
CA PHE A 55 -26.19 8.12 9.56
C PHE A 55 -27.18 7.11 10.13
N LEU A 56 -26.98 5.83 9.84
CA LEU A 56 -27.73 4.73 10.43
C LEU A 56 -26.87 3.99 11.46
N PRO A 57 -27.43 3.62 12.62
CA PRO A 57 -26.68 3.01 13.72
C PRO A 57 -26.26 1.57 13.47
N ASP A 58 -26.70 0.97 12.34
CA ASP A 58 -26.34 -0.37 11.90
C ASP A 58 -26.10 -0.38 10.37
N CYS A 59 -25.64 -1.50 9.83
CA CYS A 59 -25.39 -1.71 8.41
C CYS A 59 -26.30 -2.76 7.75
N VAL A 60 -27.09 -3.47 8.54
CA VAL A 60 -28.04 -4.50 8.09
C VAL A 60 -29.29 -4.48 8.98
N GLY A 61 -30.32 -5.24 8.59
CA GLY A 61 -31.54 -5.42 9.36
C GLY A 61 -32.70 -4.53 8.90
N GLU A 62 -33.88 -4.74 9.49
CA GLU A 62 -35.14 -4.20 8.98
C GLU A 62 -35.17 -2.65 8.98
N GLU A 63 -34.66 -2.00 10.02
CA GLU A 63 -34.58 -0.53 10.09
C GLU A 63 -33.71 0.05 8.98
N VAL A 64 -32.55 -0.56 8.72
CA VAL A 64 -31.63 -0.15 7.64
C VAL A 64 -32.23 -0.43 6.27
N GLU A 65 -32.85 -1.60 6.08
CA GLU A 65 -33.53 -1.98 4.85
C GLU A 65 -34.68 -1.01 4.52
N GLN A 66 -35.48 -0.60 5.51
CA GLN A 66 -36.56 0.37 5.35
C GLN A 66 -36.04 1.77 5.03
N ALA A 67 -35.00 2.24 5.73
CA ALA A 67 -34.40 3.55 5.47
C ALA A 67 -33.79 3.66 4.06
N CYS A 68 -33.26 2.55 3.53
CA CYS A 68 -32.70 2.47 2.18
C CYS A 68 -33.75 2.12 1.11
N ALA A 69 -35.01 1.85 1.48
CA ALA A 69 -36.05 1.35 0.58
C ALA A 69 -36.52 2.39 -0.46
N ASP A 70 -36.64 3.66 -0.08
CA ASP A 70 -37.06 4.75 -0.97
C ASP A 70 -36.54 6.12 -0.48
N PRO A 71 -35.22 6.34 -0.43
CA PRO A 71 -34.67 7.62 -0.02
C PRO A 71 -34.89 8.69 -1.10
N ALA A 72 -35.03 9.95 -0.69
CA ALA A 72 -35.16 11.06 -1.63
C ALA A 72 -33.96 11.09 -2.61
N PRO A 73 -34.17 11.39 -3.91
CA PRO A 73 -33.07 11.46 -4.87
C PRO A 73 -31.95 12.40 -4.42
N GLY A 74 -30.70 11.94 -4.48
CA GLY A 74 -29.53 12.70 -4.02
C GLY A 74 -29.23 12.58 -2.52
N SER A 75 -30.01 11.79 -1.77
CA SER A 75 -29.70 11.46 -0.37
C SER A 75 -28.42 10.64 -0.27
N VAL A 76 -27.64 10.90 0.78
CA VAL A 76 -26.43 10.13 1.11
C VAL A 76 -26.65 9.48 2.47
N ILE A 77 -26.58 8.15 2.51
CA ILE A 77 -26.73 7.37 3.75
C ILE A 77 -25.39 6.71 4.07
N LEU A 78 -24.87 6.97 5.27
CA LEU A 78 -23.71 6.31 5.84
C LEU A 78 -24.19 5.26 6.85
N LEU A 79 -23.81 4.02 6.60
CA LEU A 79 -24.07 2.90 7.50
C LEU A 79 -23.00 2.81 8.60
N GLU A 80 -23.33 2.15 9.69
CA GLU A 80 -22.34 1.82 10.73
C GLU A 80 -21.30 0.80 10.23
N ASN A 81 -20.22 0.66 10.99
CA ASN A 81 -19.09 -0.20 10.72
C ASN A 81 -19.48 -1.68 10.50
N LEU A 82 -19.27 -2.16 9.26
CA LEU A 82 -19.50 -3.56 8.85
C LEU A 82 -18.78 -4.58 9.74
N ARG A 83 -17.61 -4.23 10.30
CA ARG A 83 -16.83 -5.14 11.17
C ARG A 83 -17.38 -5.25 12.59
N PHE A 84 -18.49 -4.58 12.93
CA PHE A 84 -19.25 -4.90 14.14
C PHE A 84 -19.98 -6.25 14.01
N HIS A 85 -20.18 -6.72 12.78
CA HIS A 85 -20.74 -8.03 12.47
C HIS A 85 -19.63 -9.05 12.18
N VAL A 86 -19.62 -10.18 12.89
CA VAL A 86 -18.63 -11.25 12.69
C VAL A 86 -18.73 -11.89 11.31
N GLU A 87 -19.89 -11.76 10.70
CA GLU A 87 -20.26 -12.21 9.36
C GLU A 87 -19.48 -11.46 8.27
N GLU A 88 -18.94 -10.26 8.55
CA GLU A 88 -18.13 -9.50 7.59
C GLU A 88 -16.79 -10.20 7.29
N GLU A 89 -16.01 -10.49 8.34
CA GLU A 89 -14.71 -11.17 8.22
C GLU A 89 -14.84 -12.71 8.29
N GLY A 90 -16.03 -13.21 8.69
CA GLY A 90 -16.32 -14.62 8.97
C GLY A 90 -15.70 -15.16 10.27
N LYS A 91 -14.90 -14.33 10.96
CA LYS A 91 -14.21 -14.63 12.21
C LYS A 91 -13.99 -13.35 13.01
N GLY A 92 -13.86 -13.47 14.32
CA GLY A 92 -13.64 -12.33 15.21
C GLY A 92 -13.09 -12.75 16.56
N VAL A 93 -13.09 -11.80 17.50
CA VAL A 93 -12.74 -12.04 18.90
C VAL A 93 -13.90 -11.56 19.77
N GLY A 94 -14.44 -12.46 20.59
CA GLY A 94 -15.54 -12.17 21.49
C GLY A 94 -15.12 -11.31 22.70
N PRO A 95 -16.09 -10.86 23.53
CA PRO A 95 -15.82 -10.06 24.73
C PRO A 95 -14.92 -10.74 25.76
N ASP A 96 -14.81 -12.06 25.70
CA ASP A 96 -13.99 -12.91 26.56
C ASP A 96 -12.60 -13.23 25.95
N ASN A 97 -12.19 -12.50 24.92
CA ASN A 97 -10.98 -12.74 24.12
C ASN A 97 -10.94 -14.11 23.42
N GLN A 98 -12.07 -14.82 23.29
CA GLN A 98 -12.11 -16.07 22.53
C GLN A 98 -12.34 -15.82 21.05
N LYS A 99 -11.74 -16.69 20.21
CA LYS A 99 -11.95 -16.64 18.76
C LYS A 99 -13.37 -17.10 18.44
N ILE A 100 -14.13 -16.23 17.79
CA ILE A 100 -15.46 -16.54 17.28
C ILE A 100 -15.39 -16.74 15.76
N LYS A 101 -16.26 -17.59 15.24
CA LYS A 101 -16.40 -17.87 13.80
C LYS A 101 -17.87 -17.82 13.44
N ALA A 102 -18.21 -17.05 12.41
CA ALA A 102 -19.59 -16.92 11.97
C ALA A 102 -20.08 -18.23 11.33
N GLY A 103 -21.34 -18.57 11.58
CA GLY A 103 -22.03 -19.66 10.89
C GLY A 103 -22.18 -19.33 9.40
N LYS A 104 -22.21 -20.36 8.54
CA LYS A 104 -22.44 -20.14 7.10
C LYS A 104 -23.78 -19.47 6.83
N GLU A 105 -24.83 -19.91 7.53
CA GLU A 105 -26.18 -19.36 7.41
C GLU A 105 -26.23 -17.88 7.85
N ASP A 106 -25.50 -17.51 8.88
CA ASP A 106 -25.45 -16.12 9.37
C ASP A 106 -24.73 -15.20 8.37
N ILE A 107 -23.62 -15.69 7.80
CA ILE A 107 -22.93 -15.01 6.69
C ILE A 107 -23.87 -14.81 5.49
N GLU A 108 -24.66 -15.82 5.13
CA GLU A 108 -25.63 -15.73 4.03
C GLU A 108 -26.74 -14.72 4.31
N LYS A 109 -27.29 -14.71 5.55
CA LYS A 109 -28.28 -13.71 5.98
C LYS A 109 -27.72 -12.29 5.93
N PHE A 110 -26.51 -12.09 6.45
CA PHE A 110 -25.84 -10.79 6.43
C PHE A 110 -25.64 -10.28 5.00
N ARG A 111 -25.14 -11.13 4.10
CA ARG A 111 -24.96 -10.82 2.67
C ARG A 111 -26.27 -10.53 1.96
N SER A 112 -27.32 -11.29 2.27
CA SER A 112 -28.67 -11.07 1.73
C SER A 112 -29.21 -9.70 2.14
N SER A 113 -29.05 -9.31 3.42
CA SER A 113 -29.45 -7.99 3.89
C SER A 113 -28.69 -6.87 3.16
N LEU A 114 -27.37 -6.96 3.06
CA LEU A 114 -26.55 -6.00 2.29
C LEU A 114 -26.98 -5.89 0.82
N THR A 115 -27.35 -7.02 0.21
CA THR A 115 -27.77 -7.07 -1.20
C THR A 115 -29.08 -6.31 -1.43
N LYS A 116 -30.00 -6.29 -0.47
CA LYS A 116 -31.28 -5.57 -0.59
C LYS A 116 -31.14 -4.04 -0.53
N LEU A 117 -30.01 -3.52 -0.08
CA LEU A 117 -29.83 -2.09 0.18
C LEU A 117 -29.69 -1.24 -1.08
N GLY A 118 -29.50 -1.86 -2.25
CA GLY A 118 -29.36 -1.12 -3.50
C GLY A 118 -29.56 -1.96 -4.74
N ASP A 119 -29.57 -1.29 -5.88
CA ASP A 119 -29.78 -1.91 -7.20
C ASP A 119 -28.46 -2.08 -7.98
N VAL A 120 -27.42 -1.34 -7.58
CA VAL A 120 -26.07 -1.38 -8.16
C VAL A 120 -25.03 -1.41 -7.03
N PHE A 121 -24.03 -2.27 -7.17
CA PHE A 121 -22.89 -2.33 -6.27
C PHE A 121 -21.70 -1.60 -6.86
N VAL A 122 -21.19 -0.59 -6.16
CA VAL A 122 -19.95 0.12 -6.53
C VAL A 122 -18.88 -0.19 -5.50
N ASN A 123 -17.82 -0.89 -5.90
CA ASN A 123 -16.68 -1.10 -5.03
C ASN A 123 -15.60 -0.03 -5.30
N ASP A 124 -15.34 0.81 -4.31
CA ASP A 124 -14.27 1.80 -4.36
C ASP A 124 -13.20 1.59 -3.26
N ALA A 125 -13.19 0.41 -2.62
CA ALA A 125 -12.29 0.04 -1.53
C ALA A 125 -11.20 -0.95 -1.99
N PHE A 126 -10.21 -0.47 -2.75
CA PHE A 126 -9.11 -1.32 -3.22
C PHE A 126 -8.32 -1.97 -2.08
N GLY A 127 -8.11 -1.25 -0.97
CA GLY A 127 -7.37 -1.77 0.19
C GLY A 127 -7.94 -3.06 0.78
N THR A 128 -9.24 -3.33 0.62
CA THR A 128 -9.88 -4.56 1.11
C THR A 128 -10.10 -5.61 0.03
N ALA A 129 -9.76 -5.33 -1.24
CA ALA A 129 -10.06 -6.20 -2.39
C ALA A 129 -9.35 -7.57 -2.35
N HIS A 130 -8.25 -7.66 -1.60
CA HIS A 130 -7.54 -8.92 -1.35
C HIS A 130 -8.28 -9.88 -0.41
N ARG A 131 -9.29 -9.39 0.33
CA ARG A 131 -10.00 -10.16 1.34
C ARG A 131 -11.32 -10.72 0.80
N ALA A 132 -11.59 -11.98 1.13
CA ALA A 132 -12.86 -12.63 0.79
C ALA A 132 -13.99 -12.31 1.78
N HIS A 133 -14.09 -11.06 2.23
CA HIS A 133 -15.09 -10.59 3.18
C HIS A 133 -16.49 -10.50 2.55
N SER A 134 -17.53 -10.49 3.38
CA SER A 134 -18.93 -10.46 2.91
C SER A 134 -19.25 -9.23 2.07
N SER A 135 -18.78 -8.07 2.47
CA SER A 135 -18.98 -6.83 1.72
C SER A 135 -18.22 -6.78 0.38
N MET A 136 -17.14 -7.56 0.25
CA MET A 136 -16.37 -7.70 -1.00
C MET A 136 -17.06 -8.69 -1.95
N VAL A 137 -17.31 -9.93 -1.51
CA VAL A 137 -17.72 -11.02 -2.42
C VAL A 137 -19.18 -11.44 -2.29
N GLY A 138 -19.91 -10.87 -1.34
CA GLY A 138 -21.22 -11.33 -0.92
C GLY A 138 -22.41 -10.50 -1.37
N VAL A 139 -22.19 -9.29 -1.89
CA VAL A 139 -23.27 -8.46 -2.47
C VAL A 139 -23.65 -9.04 -3.84
N ASN A 140 -24.84 -9.62 -3.94
CA ASN A 140 -25.28 -10.38 -5.10
C ASN A 140 -26.26 -9.58 -5.98
N LEU A 141 -25.75 -8.52 -6.60
CA LEU A 141 -26.48 -7.69 -7.57
C LEU A 141 -25.98 -7.96 -8.99
N ASP A 142 -26.86 -7.82 -9.97
CA ASP A 142 -26.53 -8.04 -11.39
C ASP A 142 -25.48 -7.03 -11.89
N LYS A 143 -25.52 -5.80 -11.38
CA LYS A 143 -24.61 -4.71 -11.76
C LYS A 143 -23.61 -4.45 -10.63
N LYS A 144 -22.37 -4.91 -10.84
CA LYS A 144 -21.21 -4.65 -9.98
C LYS A 144 -20.18 -3.87 -10.79
N VAL A 145 -19.77 -2.71 -10.31
CA VAL A 145 -18.80 -1.85 -11.00
C VAL A 145 -17.71 -1.36 -10.05
N SER A 146 -16.56 -0.99 -10.60
CA SER A 146 -15.53 -0.28 -9.83
C SER A 146 -15.87 1.19 -9.72
N GLY A 147 -15.63 1.76 -8.54
CA GLY A 147 -15.58 3.20 -8.35
C GLY A 147 -14.31 3.80 -8.98
N PHE A 148 -14.15 5.11 -8.86
CA PHE A 148 -13.04 5.82 -9.51
C PHE A 148 -11.68 5.53 -8.87
N LEU A 149 -11.63 5.38 -7.55
CA LEU A 149 -10.41 5.03 -6.82
C LEU A 149 -9.96 3.63 -7.22
N LEU A 150 -10.85 2.62 -7.12
CA LEU A 150 -10.53 1.25 -7.51
C LEU A 150 -10.15 1.17 -8.99
N LYS A 151 -10.88 1.85 -9.88
CA LYS A 151 -10.54 1.92 -11.30
C LYS A 151 -9.14 2.48 -11.53
N LYS A 152 -8.78 3.57 -10.84
CA LYS A 152 -7.45 4.19 -10.95
C LYS A 152 -6.35 3.22 -10.49
N GLU A 153 -6.55 2.55 -9.36
CA GLU A 153 -5.62 1.53 -8.85
C GLU A 153 -5.39 0.43 -9.90
N LEU A 154 -6.46 -0.14 -10.45
CA LEU A 154 -6.38 -1.18 -11.48
C LEU A 154 -5.68 -0.69 -12.76
N GLN A 155 -5.98 0.53 -13.22
CA GLN A 155 -5.36 1.08 -14.41
C GLN A 155 -3.84 1.23 -14.27
N TYR A 156 -3.35 1.67 -13.11
CA TYR A 156 -1.92 1.82 -12.88
C TYR A 156 -1.23 0.47 -12.65
N PHE A 157 -1.80 -0.42 -11.86
CA PHE A 157 -1.21 -1.74 -11.66
C PHE A 157 -1.25 -2.63 -12.91
N ALA A 158 -2.27 -2.51 -13.75
CA ALA A 158 -2.31 -3.21 -15.04
C ALA A 158 -1.12 -2.81 -15.94
N LYS A 159 -0.73 -1.53 -15.95
CA LYS A 159 0.49 -1.07 -16.65
C LYS A 159 1.75 -1.78 -16.14
N ALA A 160 1.84 -2.11 -14.85
CA ALA A 160 3.01 -2.78 -14.29
C ALA A 160 2.98 -4.30 -14.42
N VAL A 161 1.79 -4.91 -14.46
CA VAL A 161 1.63 -6.37 -14.42
C VAL A 161 1.44 -6.98 -15.80
N GLU A 162 0.73 -6.32 -16.72
CA GLU A 162 0.34 -6.91 -18.01
C GLU A 162 1.34 -6.62 -19.13
N ASN A 163 1.61 -5.34 -19.42
CA ASN A 163 2.53 -4.92 -20.47
C ASN A 163 3.33 -3.69 -20.04
N PRO A 164 4.37 -3.87 -19.21
CA PRO A 164 5.14 -2.76 -18.67
C PRO A 164 6.00 -2.07 -19.73
N GLU A 165 5.94 -0.74 -19.73
CA GLU A 165 6.88 0.08 -20.51
C GLU A 165 8.30 -0.08 -19.97
N ARG A 166 9.25 -0.32 -20.88
CA ARG A 166 10.65 -0.60 -20.53
C ARG A 166 11.59 0.58 -20.83
N PRO A 167 12.60 0.86 -19.98
CA PRO A 167 13.00 0.04 -18.82
C PRO A 167 12.04 0.14 -17.63
N PHE A 168 11.66 -1.02 -17.08
CA PHE A 168 10.86 -1.16 -15.87
C PHE A 168 11.79 -1.34 -14.67
N LEU A 169 11.78 -0.35 -13.77
CA LEU A 169 12.53 -0.35 -12.52
C LEU A 169 11.61 -0.67 -11.32
N ALA A 170 12.02 -1.61 -10.48
CA ALA A 170 11.50 -1.74 -9.12
C ALA A 170 12.47 -1.14 -8.10
N ILE A 171 11.95 -0.38 -7.13
CA ILE A 171 12.70 0.15 -5.98
C ILE A 171 12.11 -0.50 -4.74
N LEU A 172 12.92 -1.30 -4.06
CA LEU A 172 12.51 -2.04 -2.87
C LEU A 172 13.35 -1.61 -1.68
N GLY A 173 12.69 -1.31 -0.56
CA GLY A 173 13.34 -0.98 0.70
C GLY A 173 12.55 -1.49 1.90
N GLY A 174 12.94 -1.08 3.10
CA GLY A 174 12.36 -1.54 4.37
C GLY A 174 13.31 -2.41 5.19
N ALA A 175 12.79 -3.00 6.27
CA ALA A 175 13.60 -3.59 7.33
C ALA A 175 14.05 -5.04 7.07
N LYS A 176 13.16 -5.90 6.55
CA LYS A 176 13.37 -7.36 6.46
C LYS A 176 13.22 -7.86 5.03
N VAL A 177 14.04 -8.85 4.66
CA VAL A 177 13.98 -9.51 3.35
C VAL A 177 12.83 -10.51 3.32
N ALA A 178 12.61 -11.24 4.41
CA ALA A 178 11.63 -12.31 4.54
C ALA A 178 10.22 -11.87 4.16
N ASP A 179 9.84 -10.66 4.58
CA ASP A 179 8.53 -10.07 4.31
C ASP A 179 8.33 -9.72 2.83
N LYS A 180 9.41 -9.73 2.01
CA LYS A 180 9.39 -9.32 0.60
C LYS A 180 9.90 -10.38 -0.37
N ILE A 181 10.18 -11.61 0.10
CA ILE A 181 10.70 -12.68 -0.77
C ILE A 181 9.77 -12.91 -1.97
N GLN A 182 8.47 -13.06 -1.71
CA GLN A 182 7.49 -13.34 -2.75
C GLN A 182 7.40 -12.17 -3.75
N LEU A 183 7.39 -10.94 -3.24
CA LEU A 183 7.40 -9.73 -4.06
C LEU A 183 8.62 -9.69 -4.98
N ILE A 184 9.82 -9.89 -4.43
CA ILE A 184 11.07 -9.88 -5.21
C ILE A 184 11.01 -10.99 -6.27
N LYS A 185 10.65 -12.22 -5.89
CA LYS A 185 10.56 -13.36 -6.81
C LYS A 185 9.63 -13.07 -7.99
N ASN A 186 8.46 -12.46 -7.76
CA ASN A 186 7.52 -12.14 -8.83
C ASN A 186 7.97 -10.95 -9.68
N LEU A 187 8.58 -9.93 -9.08
CA LEU A 187 9.08 -8.76 -9.80
C LEU A 187 10.29 -9.09 -10.69
N LEU A 188 11.16 -10.02 -10.28
CA LEU A 188 12.30 -10.47 -11.09
C LEU A 188 11.88 -11.10 -12.43
N ASP A 189 10.64 -11.56 -12.57
CA ASP A 189 10.10 -12.06 -13.85
C ASP A 189 9.61 -10.93 -14.77
N LYS A 190 9.58 -9.67 -14.29
CA LYS A 190 8.93 -8.54 -14.98
C LYS A 190 9.88 -7.36 -15.22
N VAL A 191 10.68 -6.99 -14.23
CA VAL A 191 11.51 -5.77 -14.25
C VAL A 191 12.77 -5.94 -15.09
N ASP A 192 13.35 -4.83 -15.53
CA ASP A 192 14.68 -4.78 -16.17
C ASP A 192 15.76 -4.43 -15.15
N GLU A 193 15.44 -3.57 -14.19
CA GLU A 193 16.35 -3.12 -13.13
C GLU A 193 15.64 -3.21 -11.76
N MET A 194 16.40 -3.48 -10.70
CA MET A 194 15.88 -3.50 -9.33
C MET A 194 16.87 -2.85 -8.37
N ILE A 195 16.43 -1.83 -7.64
CA ILE A 195 17.15 -1.25 -6.51
C ILE A 195 16.68 -1.94 -5.23
N ILE A 196 17.63 -2.39 -4.41
CA ILE A 196 17.36 -2.93 -3.07
C ILE A 196 18.11 -2.06 -2.06
N GLY A 197 17.36 -1.29 -1.27
CA GLY A 197 17.88 -0.40 -0.21
C GLY A 197 17.30 -0.74 1.17
N GLY A 198 17.46 0.17 2.14
CA GLY A 198 16.93 0.01 3.48
C GLY A 198 17.67 -1.04 4.31
N GLY A 199 17.11 -1.38 5.47
CA GLY A 199 17.67 -2.40 6.37
C GLY A 199 17.86 -3.76 5.72
N MET A 200 16.98 -4.12 4.77
CA MET A 200 17.08 -5.38 4.05
C MET A 200 18.34 -5.49 3.17
N ALA A 201 18.91 -4.37 2.72
CA ALA A 201 20.13 -4.37 1.91
C ALA A 201 21.33 -4.93 2.68
N PHE A 202 21.44 -4.72 3.99
CA PHE A 202 22.55 -5.25 4.80
C PHE A 202 22.60 -6.78 4.81
N THR A 203 21.45 -7.45 4.69
CA THR A 203 21.41 -8.91 4.55
C THR A 203 22.00 -9.36 3.21
N PHE A 204 21.70 -8.65 2.11
CA PHE A 204 22.32 -8.92 0.81
C PHE A 204 23.83 -8.68 0.84
N LEU A 205 24.26 -7.53 1.39
CA LEU A 205 25.67 -7.14 1.41
C LEU A 205 26.52 -8.07 2.27
N LYS A 206 25.98 -8.52 3.41
CA LYS A 206 26.66 -9.52 4.25
C LYS A 206 26.80 -10.86 3.55
N VAL A 207 25.78 -11.33 2.83
CA VAL A 207 25.84 -12.64 2.13
C VAL A 207 26.74 -12.57 0.88
N LEU A 208 26.63 -11.51 0.08
CA LEU A 208 27.29 -11.44 -1.24
C LEU A 208 28.74 -10.92 -1.16
N HIS A 209 29.02 -10.01 -0.22
CA HIS A 209 30.32 -9.35 -0.10
C HIS A 209 31.05 -9.68 1.19
N ASN A 210 30.46 -10.50 2.07
CA ASN A 210 30.98 -10.74 3.42
C ASN A 210 31.25 -9.43 4.18
N MET A 211 30.44 -8.40 3.92
CA MET A 211 30.59 -7.07 4.49
C MET A 211 30.34 -7.11 6.01
N LYS A 212 31.18 -6.41 6.78
CA LYS A 212 30.92 -6.14 8.20
C LYS A 212 29.73 -5.18 8.29
N ILE A 213 28.70 -5.52 9.06
CA ILE A 213 27.47 -4.71 9.15
C ILE A 213 27.20 -4.12 10.54
N GLY A 214 28.10 -4.31 11.50
CA GLY A 214 27.90 -3.91 12.90
C GLY A 214 26.56 -4.40 13.46
N ASN A 215 25.83 -3.49 14.10
CA ASN A 215 24.50 -3.70 14.68
C ASN A 215 23.35 -3.45 13.67
N SER A 216 23.65 -3.36 12.36
CA SER A 216 22.61 -3.20 11.34
C SER A 216 21.67 -4.41 11.28
N LEU A 217 20.46 -4.20 10.75
CA LEU A 217 19.46 -5.26 10.64
C LEU A 217 19.96 -6.43 9.79
N TYR A 218 19.86 -7.64 10.33
CA TYR A 218 20.18 -8.88 9.65
C TYR A 218 19.03 -9.85 9.76
N ASP A 219 18.54 -10.31 8.60
CA ASP A 219 17.45 -11.26 8.50
C ASP A 219 18.00 -12.65 8.17
N GLU A 220 18.16 -13.49 9.20
CA GLU A 220 18.71 -14.85 9.04
C GLU A 220 17.89 -15.73 8.10
N ALA A 221 16.56 -15.61 8.13
CA ALA A 221 15.69 -16.38 7.26
C ALA A 221 15.81 -15.89 5.80
N GLY A 222 15.84 -14.56 5.62
CA GLY A 222 16.08 -13.94 4.31
C GLY A 222 17.44 -14.26 3.71
N ALA A 223 18.49 -14.32 4.54
CA ALA A 223 19.87 -14.59 4.12
C ALA A 223 20.02 -15.92 3.36
N GLN A 224 19.24 -16.94 3.73
CA GLN A 224 19.27 -18.26 3.09
C GLN A 224 18.84 -18.22 1.61
N ILE A 225 18.08 -17.20 1.22
CA ILE A 225 17.44 -17.10 -0.10
C ILE A 225 18.13 -16.05 -0.99
N VAL A 226 19.03 -15.21 -0.43
CA VAL A 226 19.73 -14.15 -1.18
C VAL A 226 20.41 -14.69 -2.44
N ASN A 227 21.18 -15.77 -2.34
CA ASN A 227 21.87 -16.35 -3.50
C ASN A 227 20.89 -16.83 -4.57
N GLU A 228 19.76 -17.44 -4.18
CA GLU A 228 18.70 -17.85 -5.11
C GLU A 228 18.14 -16.63 -5.87
N LEU A 229 17.89 -15.52 -5.17
CA LEU A 229 17.36 -14.29 -5.78
C LEU A 229 18.36 -13.67 -6.77
N ILE A 230 19.64 -13.66 -6.44
CA ILE A 230 20.69 -13.13 -7.33
C ILE A 230 20.87 -14.01 -8.56
N GLU A 231 20.86 -15.34 -8.42
CA GLU A 231 20.92 -16.24 -9.57
C GLU A 231 19.68 -16.09 -10.46
N LYS A 232 18.48 -16.01 -9.88
CA LYS A 232 17.26 -15.73 -10.65
C LYS A 232 17.34 -14.38 -11.38
N ALA A 233 17.88 -13.34 -10.73
CA ALA A 233 18.07 -12.04 -11.37
C ALA A 233 19.01 -12.14 -12.58
N LYS A 234 20.12 -12.88 -12.49
CA LYS A 234 21.02 -13.13 -13.61
C LYS A 234 20.34 -13.91 -14.74
N GLU A 235 19.61 -14.99 -14.41
CA GLU A 235 18.85 -15.78 -15.38
C GLU A 235 17.83 -14.95 -16.15
N LYS A 236 17.22 -13.97 -15.48
CA LYS A 236 16.21 -13.06 -16.05
C LYS A 236 16.81 -11.79 -16.65
N ASN A 237 18.13 -11.64 -16.66
CA ASN A 237 18.86 -10.45 -17.11
C ASN A 237 18.42 -9.15 -16.38
N VAL A 238 18.06 -9.27 -15.11
CA VAL A 238 17.70 -8.13 -14.25
C VAL A 238 18.97 -7.52 -13.65
N LYS A 239 19.15 -6.21 -13.83
CA LYS A 239 20.24 -5.47 -13.19
C LYS A 239 19.88 -5.12 -11.75
N ILE A 240 20.55 -5.76 -10.78
CA ILE A 240 20.41 -5.45 -9.35
C ILE A 240 21.34 -4.31 -8.97
N HIS A 241 20.82 -3.32 -8.25
CA HIS A 241 21.56 -2.22 -7.65
C HIS A 241 21.46 -2.31 -6.12
N LEU A 242 22.62 -2.42 -5.48
CA LEU A 242 22.77 -2.40 -4.02
C LEU A 242 23.55 -1.13 -3.61
N PRO A 243 23.38 -0.65 -2.37
CA PRO A 243 24.13 0.50 -1.90
C PRO A 243 25.62 0.15 -1.76
N ILE A 244 26.48 1.13 -2.04
CA ILE A 244 27.95 1.03 -1.98
C ILE A 244 28.55 1.91 -0.88
N ASP A 245 27.74 2.76 -0.26
CA ASP A 245 28.08 3.62 0.88
C ASP A 245 26.85 3.87 1.74
N PHE A 246 27.08 4.21 3.00
CA PHE A 246 26.06 4.19 4.05
C PHE A 246 26.23 5.36 5.00
N VAL A 247 25.11 5.89 5.47
CA VAL A 247 25.05 6.78 6.62
C VAL A 247 24.71 5.92 7.85
N CYS A 248 25.55 6.01 8.87
CA CYS A 248 25.48 5.19 10.07
C CYS A 248 25.19 6.03 11.31
N GLY A 249 24.63 5.39 12.32
CA GLY A 249 24.47 5.92 13.68
C GLY A 249 25.03 4.96 14.72
N ASP A 250 25.41 5.50 15.88
CA ASP A 250 25.76 4.73 17.08
C ASP A 250 24.53 4.12 17.80
N LYS A 251 23.33 4.64 17.52
CA LYS A 251 22.05 4.16 18.05
C LYS A 251 20.90 4.40 17.08
N PHE A 252 19.80 3.67 17.27
CA PHE A 252 18.55 3.91 16.54
C PHE A 252 17.76 5.06 17.18
N ALA A 253 18.19 6.30 16.94
CA ALA A 253 17.52 7.49 17.46
C ALA A 253 17.82 8.71 16.59
N GLU A 254 16.98 9.74 16.70
CA GLU A 254 17.14 11.01 15.98
C GLU A 254 18.42 11.77 16.39
N ASP A 255 18.86 11.62 17.64
CA ASP A 255 20.04 12.26 18.22
C ASP A 255 21.30 11.37 18.17
N ALA A 256 21.33 10.39 17.28
CA ALA A 256 22.49 9.52 17.07
C ALA A 256 23.69 10.29 16.49
N THR A 257 24.90 9.86 16.87
CA THR A 257 26.14 10.38 16.28
C THR A 257 26.28 9.83 14.87
N VAL A 258 26.22 10.71 13.87
CA VAL A 258 26.26 10.32 12.46
C VAL A 258 27.69 10.07 11.99
N THR A 259 27.92 8.93 11.35
CA THR A 259 29.14 8.63 10.58
C THR A 259 28.78 8.15 9.18
N THR A 260 29.78 8.04 8.31
CA THR A 260 29.61 7.50 6.97
C THR A 260 30.65 6.43 6.71
N THR A 261 30.29 5.40 5.96
CA THR A 261 31.22 4.35 5.54
C THR A 261 30.91 3.85 4.13
N THR A 262 31.75 2.97 3.60
CA THR A 262 31.67 2.38 2.27
C THR A 262 31.52 0.86 2.37
N LEU A 263 31.13 0.23 1.28
CA LEU A 263 31.05 -1.23 1.16
C LEU A 263 32.38 -1.91 1.47
N GLU A 264 33.49 -1.34 1.00
CA GLU A 264 34.83 -1.89 1.17
C GLU A 264 35.31 -1.83 2.63
N HIS A 265 34.94 -0.76 3.35
CA HIS A 265 35.32 -0.58 4.75
C HIS A 265 34.39 -1.34 5.70
N GLY A 266 33.10 -1.48 5.36
CA GLY A 266 32.10 -2.06 6.25
C GLY A 266 31.66 -1.11 7.37
N ILE A 267 30.79 -1.60 8.24
CA ILE A 267 30.24 -0.88 9.41
C ILE A 267 30.85 -1.47 10.67
N GLU A 268 31.33 -0.61 11.57
CA GLU A 268 31.94 -1.02 12.84
C GLU A 268 30.92 -1.61 13.84
N ASP A 269 31.41 -2.41 14.79
CA ASP A 269 30.55 -3.27 15.63
C ASP A 269 29.49 -2.52 16.43
N GLU A 270 29.80 -1.32 16.93
CA GLU A 270 28.88 -0.48 17.70
C GLU A 270 28.01 0.45 16.84
N GLN A 271 28.13 0.37 15.51
CA GLN A 271 27.39 1.23 14.58
C GLN A 271 26.35 0.42 13.79
N MET A 272 25.36 1.13 13.27
CA MET A 272 24.34 0.57 12.38
C MET A 272 24.08 1.51 11.21
N GLY A 273 23.90 0.96 10.01
CA GLY A 273 23.51 1.71 8.83
C GLY A 273 22.01 2.04 8.87
N LEU A 274 21.69 3.32 8.66
CA LEU A 274 20.33 3.85 8.80
C LEU A 274 19.84 4.58 7.54
N ASP A 275 20.73 4.95 6.63
CA ASP A 275 20.37 5.47 5.31
C ASP A 275 21.46 5.12 4.28
N VAL A 276 21.13 5.26 3.01
CA VAL A 276 22.10 5.11 1.93
C VAL A 276 22.98 6.36 1.82
N GLY A 277 24.26 6.17 1.53
CA GLY A 277 25.19 7.27 1.36
C GLY A 277 25.01 8.00 0.02
N PRO A 278 25.71 9.14 -0.16
CA PRO A 278 25.59 9.98 -1.34
C PRO A 278 25.99 9.27 -2.65
N ALA A 279 26.98 8.36 -2.63
CA ALA A 279 27.40 7.64 -3.83
C ALA A 279 26.33 6.63 -4.29
N SER A 280 25.71 5.93 -3.34
CA SER A 280 24.59 5.02 -3.56
C SER A 280 23.37 5.78 -4.07
N ALA A 281 23.06 6.94 -3.48
CA ALA A 281 21.99 7.79 -3.95
C ALA A 281 22.23 8.21 -5.42
N ALA A 282 23.44 8.61 -5.79
CA ALA A 282 23.79 8.94 -7.17
C ALA A 282 23.62 7.75 -8.13
N LEU A 283 24.11 6.56 -7.76
CA LEU A 283 23.92 5.32 -8.52
C LEU A 283 22.43 5.02 -8.77
N PHE A 284 21.62 5.15 -7.72
CA PHE A 284 20.18 4.91 -7.79
C PHE A 284 19.47 5.96 -8.66
N LYS A 285 19.89 7.23 -8.59
CA LYS A 285 19.38 8.30 -9.47
C LYS A 285 19.59 7.98 -10.94
N GLU A 286 20.73 7.41 -11.31
CA GLU A 286 20.98 7.01 -12.71
C GLU A 286 20.04 5.91 -13.18
N ALA A 287 19.77 4.89 -12.35
CA ALA A 287 18.80 3.84 -12.66
C ALA A 287 17.38 4.40 -12.80
N ILE A 288 16.98 5.29 -11.89
CA ILE A 288 15.68 5.97 -11.94
C ILE A 288 15.55 6.82 -13.21
N ALA A 289 16.62 7.52 -13.61
CA ALA A 289 16.60 8.38 -14.78
C ALA A 289 16.39 7.63 -16.10
N ARG A 290 16.82 6.36 -16.19
CA ARG A 290 16.61 5.51 -17.37
C ARG A 290 15.22 4.89 -17.45
N ALA A 291 14.52 4.77 -16.32
CA ALA A 291 13.27 4.04 -16.23
C ALA A 291 12.12 4.76 -16.95
N LYS A 292 11.29 3.99 -17.66
CA LYS A 292 9.99 4.45 -18.18
C LYS A 292 8.82 4.06 -17.30
N LEU A 293 8.99 2.99 -16.53
CA LEU A 293 8.05 2.57 -15.49
C LEU A 293 8.81 2.36 -14.18
N ILE A 294 8.32 2.93 -13.09
CA ILE A 294 8.90 2.82 -11.77
C ILE A 294 7.83 2.31 -10.80
N VAL A 295 8.10 1.21 -10.11
CA VAL A 295 7.32 0.77 -8.95
C VAL A 295 8.19 0.90 -7.71
N TRP A 296 7.79 1.72 -6.74
CA TRP A 296 8.55 1.93 -5.51
C TRP A 296 7.78 1.42 -4.30
N ASN A 297 8.36 0.47 -3.56
CA ASN A 297 7.83 -0.11 -2.33
C ASN A 297 8.91 -0.22 -1.24
N GLY A 298 8.92 0.76 -0.34
CA GLY A 298 9.78 0.83 0.83
C GLY A 298 10.93 1.85 0.68
N PRO A 299 11.15 2.73 1.67
CA PRO A 299 12.24 3.70 1.63
C PRO A 299 13.62 3.04 1.78
N PRO A 300 14.70 3.63 1.22
CA PRO A 300 16.06 3.14 1.36
C PRO A 300 16.72 3.47 2.71
N GLY A 301 16.06 4.22 3.60
CA GLY A 301 16.58 4.61 4.92
C GLY A 301 15.48 4.93 5.92
N VAL A 302 15.88 5.27 7.16
CA VAL A 302 15.00 5.63 8.28
C VAL A 302 14.58 7.09 8.14
N PHE A 303 13.72 7.34 7.17
CA PHE A 303 13.31 8.67 6.72
C PHE A 303 12.57 9.51 7.79
N GLU A 304 12.13 8.86 8.86
CA GLU A 304 11.51 9.50 10.02
C GLU A 304 12.48 10.42 10.76
N PHE A 305 13.77 10.09 10.75
CA PHE A 305 14.83 10.89 11.39
C PHE A 305 15.53 11.76 10.36
N ASP A 306 15.62 13.06 10.62
CA ASP A 306 16.12 14.02 9.63
C ASP A 306 17.57 13.74 9.21
N SER A 307 18.40 13.25 10.12
CA SER A 307 19.78 12.81 9.85
C SER A 307 19.88 11.62 8.86
N PHE A 308 18.83 10.81 8.77
CA PHE A 308 18.81 9.53 8.02
C PHE A 308 17.73 9.50 6.92
N CYS A 309 17.32 10.68 6.45
CA CYS A 309 16.28 10.82 5.43
C CYS A 309 16.79 11.26 4.04
N HIS A 310 18.07 11.65 3.93
CA HIS A 310 18.63 12.27 2.73
C HIS A 310 18.63 11.33 1.52
N GLY A 311 18.96 10.06 1.70
CA GLY A 311 18.93 9.05 0.64
C GLY A 311 17.51 8.82 0.12
N THR A 312 16.55 8.70 1.04
CA THR A 312 15.12 8.57 0.68
C THR A 312 14.61 9.80 -0.07
N CYS A 313 14.95 11.01 0.41
CA CYS A 313 14.60 12.27 -0.24
C CYS A 313 15.20 12.35 -1.66
N ALA A 314 16.48 12.01 -1.80
CA ALA A 314 17.19 12.03 -3.07
C ALA A 314 16.56 11.08 -4.12
N LEU A 315 16.09 9.89 -3.69
CA LEU A 315 15.37 8.97 -4.57
C LEU A 315 13.98 9.53 -4.94
N MET A 316 13.27 10.14 -3.99
CA MET A 316 11.97 10.78 -4.24
C MET A 316 12.07 11.89 -5.29
N GLU A 317 13.05 12.78 -5.16
CA GLU A 317 13.31 13.83 -6.14
C GLU A 317 13.56 13.26 -7.54
N ALA A 318 14.36 12.20 -7.63
CA ALA A 318 14.67 11.57 -8.92
C ALA A 318 13.45 10.88 -9.55
N VAL A 319 12.59 10.24 -8.75
CA VAL A 319 11.34 9.65 -9.24
C VAL A 319 10.38 10.74 -9.73
N VAL A 320 10.27 11.85 -9.00
CA VAL A 320 9.49 13.02 -9.43
C VAL A 320 10.00 13.57 -10.76
N GLU A 321 11.31 13.74 -10.89
CA GLU A 321 11.94 14.19 -12.14
C GLU A 321 11.69 13.23 -13.30
N ALA A 322 11.85 11.92 -13.09
CA ALA A 322 11.57 10.91 -14.11
C ALA A 322 10.10 10.96 -14.54
N THR A 323 9.19 11.16 -13.59
CA THR A 323 7.75 11.29 -13.86
C THR A 323 7.47 12.54 -14.69
N ALA A 324 8.09 13.68 -14.35
CA ALA A 324 7.96 14.92 -15.11
C ALA A 324 8.50 14.78 -16.55
N ARG A 325 9.47 13.88 -16.78
CA ARG A 325 9.97 13.51 -18.12
C ARG A 325 9.09 12.50 -18.86
N GLY A 326 8.01 12.01 -18.25
CA GLY A 326 7.04 11.10 -18.88
C GLY A 326 7.11 9.66 -18.42
N ALA A 327 7.96 9.30 -17.44
CA ALA A 327 7.91 7.97 -16.85
C ALA A 327 6.60 7.79 -16.04
N THR A 328 6.06 6.58 -16.02
CA THR A 328 4.99 6.23 -15.09
C THR A 328 5.59 5.84 -13.75
N SER A 329 5.20 6.50 -12.67
CA SER A 329 5.62 6.17 -11.29
C SER A 329 4.46 5.70 -10.43
N ILE A 330 4.62 4.53 -9.83
CA ILE A 330 3.65 3.90 -8.95
C ILE A 330 4.30 3.75 -7.58
N ILE A 331 3.80 4.52 -6.61
CA ILE A 331 4.22 4.45 -5.22
C ILE A 331 3.31 3.47 -4.49
N GLY A 332 3.89 2.42 -3.91
CA GLY A 332 3.21 1.41 -3.12
C GLY A 332 3.78 1.28 -1.71
N GLY A 333 2.97 0.79 -0.79
CA GLY A 333 3.36 0.61 0.61
C GLY A 333 3.15 1.88 1.46
N GLY A 334 2.82 1.66 2.73
CA GLY A 334 2.42 2.75 3.62
C GLY A 334 3.55 3.73 3.94
N ASP A 335 4.78 3.24 4.13
CA ASP A 335 5.93 4.09 4.47
C ASP A 335 6.32 4.98 3.28
N THR A 336 6.31 4.45 2.07
CA THR A 336 6.62 5.23 0.85
C THR A 336 5.51 6.23 0.49
N ALA A 337 4.25 5.91 0.80
CA ALA A 337 3.16 6.89 0.72
C ALA A 337 3.35 8.02 1.77
N THR A 338 3.80 7.68 2.98
CA THR A 338 4.12 8.65 4.04
C THR A 338 5.29 9.56 3.63
N CYS A 339 6.30 9.00 2.96
CA CYS A 339 7.37 9.78 2.33
C CYS A 339 6.82 10.82 1.34
N CYS A 340 5.89 10.42 0.45
CA CYS A 340 5.28 11.36 -0.49
C CYS A 340 4.57 12.51 0.23
N ALA A 341 3.85 12.19 1.32
CA ALA A 341 3.16 13.19 2.13
C ALA A 341 4.13 14.11 2.89
N LYS A 342 5.24 13.58 3.42
CA LYS A 342 6.29 14.35 4.11
C LYS A 342 6.89 15.42 3.19
N TRP A 343 7.10 15.10 1.91
CA TRP A 343 7.74 16.01 0.94
C TRP A 343 6.79 16.63 -0.09
N HIS A 344 5.47 16.49 0.10
CA HIS A 344 4.44 17.07 -0.77
C HIS A 344 4.60 16.71 -2.25
N THR A 345 4.89 15.43 -2.52
CA THR A 345 5.13 14.90 -3.88
C THR A 345 3.98 14.08 -4.42
N GLU A 346 2.86 13.95 -3.70
CA GLU A 346 1.71 13.11 -4.11
C GLU A 346 1.14 13.51 -5.48
N ALA A 347 1.12 14.82 -5.76
CA ALA A 347 0.67 15.36 -7.04
C ALA A 347 1.75 15.33 -8.15
N LYS A 348 2.99 14.98 -7.81
CA LYS A 348 4.15 14.98 -8.70
C LYS A 348 4.54 13.58 -9.20
N VAL A 349 3.95 12.54 -8.63
CA VAL A 349 4.07 11.14 -9.07
C VAL A 349 2.80 10.72 -9.81
N SER A 350 2.86 9.68 -10.65
CA SER A 350 1.69 9.28 -11.45
C SER A 350 0.57 8.67 -10.58
N HIS A 351 0.95 7.85 -9.61
CA HIS A 351 0.01 7.19 -8.71
C HIS A 351 0.61 6.90 -7.34
N VAL A 352 -0.07 7.34 -6.29
CA VAL A 352 0.18 6.89 -4.91
C VAL A 352 -0.92 5.90 -4.56
N SER A 353 -0.55 4.64 -4.41
CA SER A 353 -1.50 3.59 -4.06
C SER A 353 -1.98 3.75 -2.62
N THR A 354 -3.28 3.57 -2.45
CA THR A 354 -3.97 3.51 -1.16
C THR A 354 -4.28 2.07 -0.74
N GLY A 355 -3.90 1.09 -1.56
CA GLY A 355 -4.27 -0.32 -1.36
C GLY A 355 -3.54 -1.05 -0.23
N GLY A 356 -2.45 -0.49 0.32
CA GLY A 356 -1.70 -1.13 1.40
C GLY A 356 -1.31 -2.57 1.06
N GLY A 357 -1.78 -3.53 1.86
CA GLY A 357 -1.58 -4.98 1.61
C GLY A 357 -2.14 -5.46 0.27
N ALA A 358 -3.27 -4.92 -0.20
CA ALA A 358 -3.80 -5.27 -1.52
C ALA A 358 -2.85 -4.86 -2.66
N SER A 359 -2.11 -3.76 -2.52
CA SER A 359 -1.11 -3.41 -3.56
C SER A 359 0.05 -4.39 -3.58
N LEU A 360 0.48 -4.82 -2.40
CA LEU A 360 1.59 -5.76 -2.25
C LEU A 360 1.22 -7.11 -2.83
N GLU A 361 0.07 -7.68 -2.45
CA GLU A 361 -0.39 -8.98 -2.96
C GLU A 361 -0.58 -8.96 -4.49
N LEU A 362 -1.09 -7.85 -5.05
CA LEU A 362 -1.23 -7.71 -6.50
C LEU A 362 0.14 -7.73 -7.20
N LEU A 363 1.14 -7.05 -6.62
CA LEU A 363 2.52 -7.06 -7.11
C LEU A 363 3.23 -8.39 -6.86
N GLU A 364 2.77 -9.21 -5.92
CA GLU A 364 3.23 -10.59 -5.66
C GLU A 364 2.63 -11.60 -6.65
N GLY A 365 1.61 -11.19 -7.42
CA GLY A 365 0.95 -12.01 -8.44
C GLY A 365 -0.30 -12.72 -7.95
N GLU A 366 -0.81 -12.37 -6.76
CA GLU A 366 -2.08 -12.89 -6.26
C GLU A 366 -3.26 -12.43 -7.13
N LYS A 367 -4.23 -13.32 -7.31
CA LYS A 367 -5.44 -13.03 -8.08
C LYS A 367 -6.58 -12.66 -7.14
N PHE A 368 -7.01 -11.40 -7.18
CA PHE A 368 -8.18 -10.98 -6.39
C PHE A 368 -9.45 -11.56 -6.95
N ARG A 369 -10.12 -12.41 -6.15
CA ARG A 369 -11.40 -13.06 -6.51
C ARG A 369 -12.47 -12.08 -6.98
N LEU A 370 -12.39 -10.83 -6.52
CA LEU A 370 -13.31 -9.74 -6.84
C LEU A 370 -13.15 -9.20 -8.27
N LEU A 371 -11.94 -9.18 -8.83
CA LEU A 371 -11.67 -8.53 -10.12
C LEU A 371 -12.10 -9.37 -11.33
N PHE A 372 -12.44 -10.64 -11.11
CA PHE A 372 -12.68 -11.62 -12.17
C PHE A 372 -14.12 -12.19 -12.15
N ARG A 373 -15.08 -11.54 -11.47
CA ARG A 373 -16.48 -12.02 -11.34
C ARG A 373 -17.57 -10.98 -11.51
#